data_AF-A0A9X5XG36-F1
#
_entry.id   AF-A0A9X5XG36-F1
#
_cell.length_a   1.000
_cell.length_b   1.000
_cell.length_c   1.000
_cell.angle_alpha   90.00
_cell.angle_beta   90.00
_cell.angle_gamma   90.00
#
_symmetry.space_group_name_H-M   'P 1'
#
loop_
_entity.id
_entity.type
_entity.pdbx_description
1 polymer ?
#
loop_
_entity_poly.entity_id
_entity_poly.type
_entity_poly.pdbx_seq_one_letter_code
_entity_poly.pdbx_strand_id
1 'polypeptide(L)'
;MSRQVFLYDPPDRFVAGTVGLPGRRTFFLQASSGPRVTSVALEKTQVAALAERMDELLDEVVRRTGGSAPVPAMAPAEVSDT
;
A
#
# COMPACT_ATOMS: atom_id res chain seq x y z
N MET A 1 -7.61 19.61 -11.32
CA MET A 1 -7.54 18.23 -11.84
C MET A 1 -8.82 17.50 -11.45
N SER A 2 -9.45 16.77 -12.37
CA SER A 2 -10.61 15.93 -12.06
C SER A 2 -10.19 14.74 -11.20
N ARG A 3 -10.98 14.40 -10.18
CA ARG A 3 -10.76 13.21 -9.34
C ARG A 3 -10.76 11.96 -10.22
N GLN A 4 -9.67 11.19 -10.20
CA GLN A 4 -9.61 9.86 -10.80
C GLN A 4 -9.81 8.80 -9.73
N VAL A 5 -10.53 7.73 -10.07
CA VAL A 5 -10.78 6.57 -9.19
C VAL A 5 -10.37 5.32 -9.94
N PHE A 6 -9.49 4.52 -9.33
CA PHE A 6 -9.05 3.23 -9.84
C PHE A 6 -9.56 2.13 -8.92
N LEU A 7 -10.48 1.30 -9.40
CA LEU A 7 -11.06 0.20 -8.64
C LEU A 7 -10.33 -1.12 -8.93
N TYR A 8 -9.98 -1.83 -7.85
CA TYR A 8 -9.44 -3.19 -7.77
C TYR A 8 -10.09 -3.90 -6.59
N ASP A 9 -10.57 -5.14 -6.74
CA ASP A 9 -11.31 -5.86 -5.69
C ASP A 9 -11.26 -7.41 -5.86
N PRO A 10 -10.30 -8.11 -5.23
CA PRO A 10 -9.02 -7.60 -4.73
C PRO A 10 -8.00 -7.41 -5.88
N PRO A 11 -6.97 -6.56 -5.70
CA PRO A 11 -5.81 -6.55 -6.59
C PRO A 11 -4.93 -7.80 -6.39
N ASP A 12 -4.18 -8.18 -7.42
CA ASP A 12 -3.10 -9.17 -7.30
C ASP A 12 -1.95 -8.61 -6.45
N ARG A 13 -1.70 -7.30 -6.55
CA ARG A 13 -0.63 -6.59 -5.85
C ARG A 13 -1.02 -5.14 -5.56
N PHE A 14 -0.68 -4.65 -4.37
CA PHE A 14 -0.83 -3.25 -3.97
C PHE A 14 0.37 -2.79 -3.14
N VAL A 15 1.29 -2.03 -3.76
CA VAL A 15 2.65 -1.84 -3.23
C VAL A 15 3.17 -0.42 -3.38
N ALA A 16 3.97 0.01 -2.41
CA ALA A 16 4.78 1.21 -2.49
C ALA A 16 6.22 0.83 -2.87
N GLY A 17 6.72 1.37 -3.99
CA GLY A 17 8.06 1.11 -4.50
C GLY A 17 8.80 2.38 -4.86
N THR A 18 10.11 2.26 -5.13
CA THR A 18 10.93 3.39 -5.55
C THR A 18 11.88 3.02 -6.66
N VAL A 19 12.15 3.95 -7.57
CA VAL A 19 13.15 3.80 -8.63
C VAL A 19 14.19 4.90 -8.50
N GLY A 20 15.46 4.56 -8.75
CA GLY A 20 16.58 5.50 -8.74
C GLY A 20 17.57 5.31 -7.58
N LEU A 21 18.64 6.09 -7.62
CA LEU A 21 19.71 6.04 -6.61
C LEU A 21 19.27 6.68 -5.29
N PRO A 22 19.83 6.26 -4.14
CA PRO A 22 19.64 6.96 -2.87
C PRO A 22 19.87 8.48 -3.02
N GLY A 23 18.97 9.29 -2.48
CA GLY A 23 18.98 10.76 -2.62
C GLY A 23 18.30 11.30 -3.88
N ARG A 24 17.99 10.45 -4.88
CA ARG A 24 17.27 10.81 -6.12
C ARG A 24 16.22 9.77 -6.48
N ARG A 25 15.47 9.30 -5.48
CA ARG A 25 14.43 8.30 -5.67
C ARG A 25 13.11 8.95 -6.05
N THR A 26 12.44 8.39 -7.05
CA THR A 26 11.02 8.63 -7.30
C THR A 26 10.21 7.51 -6.67
N PHE A 27 9.14 7.85 -5.96
CA PHE A 27 8.27 6.90 -5.28
C PHE A 27 7.00 6.66 -6.09
N PHE A 28 6.51 5.43 -6.04
CA PHE A 28 5.31 5.00 -6.75
C PHE A 28 4.43 4.15 -5.85
N LEU A 29 3.12 4.37 -5.92
CA LEU A 29 2.10 3.46 -5.42
C LEU A 29 1.53 2.71 -6.62
N GLN A 30 1.57 1.38 -6.58
CA GLN A 30 1.18 0.53 -7.70
C GLN A 30 0.09 -0.44 -7.29
N ALA A 31 -0.91 -0.60 -8.14
CA ALA A 31 -1.93 -1.64 -8.05
C ALA A 31 -1.95 -2.45 -9.35
N SER A 32 -2.07 -3.77 -9.27
CA SER A 32 -2.19 -4.64 -10.44
C SER A 32 -3.31 -5.67 -10.34
N SER A 33 -3.84 -6.07 -11.50
CA SER A 33 -4.76 -7.20 -11.66
C SER A 33 -4.65 -7.75 -13.09
N GLY A 34 -4.13 -8.97 -13.22
CA GLY A 34 -3.73 -9.57 -14.49
C GLY A 34 -2.83 -8.64 -15.30
N PRO A 35 -3.20 -8.27 -16.54
CA PRO A 35 -2.39 -7.38 -17.38
C PRO A 35 -2.53 -5.89 -17.00
N ARG A 36 -3.45 -5.53 -16.11
CA ARG A 36 -3.71 -4.13 -15.73
C ARG A 36 -2.77 -3.72 -14.61
N VAL A 37 -2.05 -2.61 -14.82
CA VAL A 37 -1.22 -1.97 -13.79
C VAL A 37 -1.56 -0.48 -13.75
N THR A 38 -1.76 0.06 -12.55
CA THR A 38 -1.86 1.50 -12.32
C THR A 38 -0.72 1.92 -11.41
N SER A 39 0.06 2.93 -11.83
CA SER A 39 1.15 3.51 -11.05
C SER A 39 0.88 4.99 -10.80
N VAL A 40 0.93 5.40 -9.54
CA VAL A 40 0.78 6.80 -9.12
C VAL A 40 2.12 7.27 -8.57
N ALA A 41 2.68 8.32 -9.16
CA ALA A 41 3.88 8.97 -8.63
C ALA A 41 3.51 9.80 -7.39
N LEU A 42 4.35 9.74 -6.36
CA LEU A 42 4.14 10.48 -5.11
C LEU A 42 5.46 10.84 -4.43
N GLU A 43 5.38 11.74 -3.45
CA GLU A 43 6.53 12.17 -2.66
C GLU A 43 6.85 11.16 -1.55
N LYS A 44 8.11 11.13 -1.10
CA LYS A 44 8.55 10.27 0.01
C LYS A 44 7.69 10.46 1.26
N THR A 45 7.37 11.71 1.58
CA THR A 45 6.58 12.06 2.76
C THR A 45 5.14 11.56 2.66
N GLN A 46 4.57 11.49 1.46
CA GLN A 46 3.23 10.96 1.24
C GLN A 46 3.20 9.44 1.39
N VAL A 47 4.25 8.73 0.94
CA VAL A 47 4.38 7.28 1.19
C VAL A 47 4.48 6.99 2.69
N ALA A 48 5.30 7.77 3.41
CA ALA A 48 5.46 7.61 4.85
C ALA A 48 4.13 7.83 5.60
N ALA A 49 3.42 8.92 5.29
CA ALA A 49 2.12 9.21 5.89
C ALA A 49 1.06 8.16 5.56
N LEU A 50 1.11 7.57 4.35
CA LEU A 50 0.21 6.46 3.99
C LEU A 50 0.50 5.22 4.85
N ALA A 51 1.78 4.86 5.04
CA ALA A 51 2.18 3.72 5.85
C ALA A 51 1.72 3.88 7.30
N GLU A 52 2.04 5.01 7.93
CA GLU A 52 1.61 5.34 9.31
C GLU A 52 0.09 5.22 9.46
N ARG A 53 -0.66 5.75 8.51
CA ARG A 53 -2.12 5.73 8.56
C ARG A 53 -2.74 4.36 8.27
N MET A 54 -2.03 3.49 7.55
CA MET A 54 -2.44 2.10 7.38
C MET A 54 -2.24 1.31 8.67
N ASP A 55 -1.12 1.51 9.37
CA ASP A 55 -0.86 0.88 10.68
C ASP A 55 -1.95 1.29 11.70
N GLU A 56 -2.23 2.59 11.81
CA GLU A 56 -3.31 3.10 12.67
C GLU A 56 -4.68 2.48 12.33
N LEU A 57 -4.99 2.29 11.05
CA LEU A 57 -6.24 1.70 10.60
C LEU A 57 -6.32 0.21 10.94
N LEU A 58 -5.22 -0.53 10.81
CA LEU A 58 -5.16 -1.94 11.19
C LEU A 58 -5.32 -2.12 12.71
N ASP A 59 -4.67 -1.27 13.51
CA ASP A 59 -4.83 -1.23 14.97
C ASP A 59 -6.29 -0.93 15.36
N GLU A 60 -6.92 0.01 14.68
CA GLU A 60 -8.33 0.34 14.86
C GLU A 60 -9.23 -0.87 14.58
N VAL A 61 -8.98 -1.60 13.49
CA VAL A 61 -9.74 -2.80 13.12
C VAL A 61 -9.62 -3.87 14.19
N VAL A 62 -8.40 -4.14 14.68
CA VAL A 62 -8.16 -5.09 15.77
C VAL A 62 -8.93 -4.67 17.03
N ARG A 63 -8.85 -3.39 17.41
CA ARG A 63 -9.51 -2.87 18.60
C ARG A 63 -11.03 -2.99 18.53
N ARG A 64 -11.64 -2.64 17.38
CA ARG A 64 -13.11 -2.70 17.20
C ARG A 64 -13.66 -4.11 17.14
N THR A 65 -12.87 -5.06 16.65
CA THR A 65 -13.29 -6.46 16.51
C THR A 65 -12.94 -7.32 17.73
N GLY A 66 -12.37 -6.73 18.78
CA GLY A 66 -11.89 -7.46 19.95
C GLY A 66 -10.85 -8.51 19.59
N GLY A 67 -10.04 -8.26 18.55
CA GLY A 67 -9.03 -9.19 18.05
C GLY A 67 -9.55 -10.33 17.16
N SER A 68 -10.83 -10.31 16.77
CA SER A 68 -11.41 -11.35 15.90
C SER A 68 -11.15 -11.10 14.40
N ALA A 69 -10.71 -9.90 14.02
CA ALA A 69 -10.35 -9.61 12.63
C ALA A 69 -9.11 -10.41 12.19
N PRO A 70 -9.03 -10.84 10.92
CA PRO A 70 -7.85 -11.54 10.38
C PRO A 70 -6.73 -10.55 10.04
N VAL A 71 -6.27 -9.77 11.03
CA VAL A 71 -5.13 -8.85 10.89
C VAL A 71 -3.90 -9.55 11.46
N PRO A 72 -2.91 -9.90 10.63
CA PRO A 72 -1.71 -10.57 11.12
C PRO A 72 -0.83 -9.58 11.90
N ALA A 73 -0.17 -10.06 12.96
CA ALA A 73 0.76 -9.24 13.75
C ALA A 73 2.03 -8.86 12.98
N MET A 74 2.35 -9.59 11.91
CA MET A 74 3.46 -9.32 11.00
C MET A 74 3.02 -9.60 9.57
N ALA A 75 3.57 -8.85 8.61
CA ALA A 75 3.36 -9.12 7.20
C ALA A 75 3.78 -10.58 6.87
N PRO A 76 2.92 -11.38 6.21
CA PRO A 76 3.27 -12.74 5.83
C PRO A 76 4.45 -12.75 4.86
N ALA A 77 5.42 -13.62 5.08
CA ALA A 77 6.62 -13.73 4.24
C ALA A 77 6.30 -14.07 2.77
N GLU A 78 5.18 -14.78 2.54
CA GLU A 78 4.72 -15.19 1.20
C GLU A 78 4.24 -14.01 0.33
N VAL A 79 3.88 -12.88 0.96
CA VAL A 79 3.41 -11.66 0.28
C VAL A 79 4.55 -10.63 0.18
N SER A 80 5.79 -11.04 0.43
CA SER A 80 6.93 -10.13 0.44
C SER A 80 7.27 -9.70 -0.97
N ASP A 81 7.31 -8.39 -1.16
CA ASP A 81 7.56 -7.76 -2.43
C ASP A 81 9.06 -7.72 -2.75
N THR A 82 9.54 -8.68 -3.55
CA THR A 82 10.90 -8.67 -4.11
C THR A 82 10.92 -8.05 -5.51
#